data_AF-A0A938R5W6-F1
#
_entry.id   AF-A0A938R5W6-F1
#
_cell.length_a   1.000
_cell.length_b   1.000
_cell.length_c   1.000
_cell.angle_alpha   90.00
_cell.angle_beta   90.00
_cell.angle_gamma   90.00
#
_symmetry.space_group_name_H-M   'P 1'
#
loop_
_entity.id
_entity.type
_entity.pdbx_description
1 polymer ?
#
loop_
_entity_poly.entity_id
_entity_poly.type
_entity_poly.pdbx_seq_one_letter_code
_entity_poly.pdbx_strand_id
1 'polypeptide(L)' 'MNMVAYEFYWRNEIGEAHLVGILPERRRDPNRITDESVINWVKKVIGDSSVVNDIYFLKVNVEEDIGSSF' A
#
# COMPACT_ATOMS: atom_id res chain seq x y z
N MET A 1 -1.13 -12.17 -15.33
CA MET A 1 -1.66 -10.81 -15.58
C MET A 1 -0.83 -9.85 -14.76
N ASN A 2 -0.49 -8.65 -15.27
CA ASN A 2 0.13 -7.61 -14.45
C ASN A 2 -0.97 -6.86 -13.71
N MET A 3 -1.09 -7.10 -12.42
CA MET A 3 -1.97 -6.35 -11.55
C MET A 3 -1.19 -5.24 -10.87
N VAL A 4 -1.81 -4.11 -10.59
CA VAL A 4 -1.19 -3.07 -9.77
C VAL A 4 -1.55 -3.33 -8.30
N ALA A 5 -0.61 -3.13 -7.40
CA ALA A 5 -0.89 -3.06 -5.96
C ALA A 5 -0.24 -1.83 -5.33
N TYR A 6 -0.79 -1.43 -4.19
CA TYR A 6 -0.23 -0.40 -3.34
C TYR A 6 0.32 -1.05 -2.08
N GLU A 7 1.62 -0.94 -1.87
CA GLU A 7 2.27 -1.36 -0.63
C GLU A 7 2.39 -0.16 0.30
N PHE A 8 2.02 -0.35 1.56
CA PHE A 8 2.00 0.70 2.57
C PHE A 8 3.11 0.50 3.57
N TYR A 9 3.84 1.57 3.85
CA TYR A 9 4.95 1.54 4.78
C TYR A 9 4.81 2.62 5.83
N TRP A 10 5.23 2.28 7.03
CA TRP A 10 5.56 3.25 8.07
C TRP A 10 7.07 3.27 8.26
N ARG A 11 7.65 4.46 8.38
CA ARG A 11 9.04 4.63 8.78
C ARG A 11 9.16 4.91 10.27
N ASN A 12 9.92 4.07 10.98
CA ASN A 12 10.21 4.29 12.39
C ASN A 12 11.22 5.43 12.61
N GLU A 13 11.48 5.79 13.86
CA GLU A 13 12.35 6.92 14.24
C GLU A 13 13.81 6.78 13.77
N ILE A 14 14.27 5.55 13.53
CA ILE A 14 15.63 5.25 13.03
C ILE A 14 15.69 5.11 11.50
N GLY A 15 14.57 5.35 10.81
CA GLY A 15 14.51 5.40 9.36
C GLY A 15 14.16 4.07 8.67
N GLU A 16 13.88 3.01 9.41
CA GLU A 16 13.53 1.71 8.85
C GLU A 16 12.07 1.68 8.40
N ALA A 17 11.86 1.11 7.22
CA ALA A 17 10.53 0.93 6.64
C ALA A 17 9.91 -0.39 7.10
N HIS A 18 8.69 -0.30 7.64
CA HIS A 18 7.89 -1.43 8.10
C HIS A 18 6.64 -1.55 7.23
N LEU A 19 6.42 -2.71 6.62
CA LEU A 19 5.24 -2.98 5.80
C LEU A 19 3.99 -3.02 6.69
N VAL A 20 3.03 -2.16 6.39
CA VAL A 20 1.72 -2.10 7.04
C VAL A 20 0.73 -3.02 6.34
N GLY A 21 0.78 -3.07 5.01
CA GLY A 21 -0.13 -3.92 4.23
C GLY A 21 -0.04 -3.68 2.73
N ILE A 22 -0.77 -4.50 1.98
CA ILE A 22 -0.82 -4.48 0.52
C ILE A 22 -2.29 -4.37 0.09
N LEU A 23 -2.60 -3.38 -0.75
CA LEU A 23 -3.91 -3.22 -1.36
C LEU A 23 -3.81 -3.47 -2.87
N PRO A 24 -4.31 -4.62 -3.35
CA PRO A 24 -4.50 -4.86 -4.77
C PRO A 24 -5.41 -3.79 -5.39
N GLU A 25 -4.98 -3.18 -6.50
CA GLU A 25 -5.83 -2.28 -7.28
C GLU A 25 -6.86 -3.11 -8.06
N ARG A 26 -8.12 -3.00 -7.65
CA ARG A 26 -9.24 -3.74 -8.26
C ARG A 26 -10.14 -2.86 -9.12
N ARG A 27 -9.90 -1.55 -9.18
CA ARG A 27 -10.70 -0.63 -9.99
C ARG A 27 -10.29 -0.72 -11.45
N ARG A 28 -11.30 -0.56 -12.30
CA ARG A 28 -11.14 -0.53 -13.76
C ARG A 28 -10.38 0.70 -14.25
N ASP A 29 -10.47 1.82 -13.53
CA ASP A 29 -9.71 3.04 -13.80
C ASP A 29 -8.87 3.43 -12.57
N PRO A 30 -7.56 3.13 -12.58
CA PRO A 30 -6.67 3.43 -11.47
C PRO A 30 -6.35 4.94 -11.34
N ASN A 31 -6.63 5.76 -12.36
CA ASN A 31 -6.35 7.20 -12.31
C ASN A 31 -7.34 7.97 -11.42
N ARG A 32 -8.43 7.32 -11.01
CA ARG A 32 -9.42 7.93 -10.11
C ARG A 32 -8.92 8.09 -8.68
N ILE A 33 -7.92 7.31 -8.25
CA ILE A 33 -7.38 7.44 -6.90
C ILE A 33 -6.24 8.46 -6.87
N THR A 34 -6.33 9.38 -5.91
CA THR A 34 -5.24 10.30 -5.60
C THR A 34 -4.37 9.72 -4.49
N ASP A 35 -3.10 10.11 -4.47
CA ASP A 35 -2.16 9.78 -3.40
C ASP A 35 -2.72 10.15 -2.02
N GLU A 36 -3.45 11.27 -1.93
CA GLU A 36 -4.14 11.70 -0.72
C GLU A 36 -5.23 10.71 -0.27
N SER A 37 -6.03 10.19 -1.20
CA SER A 37 -7.07 9.20 -0.91
C SER A 37 -6.47 7.90 -0.38
N VAL A 38 -5.33 7.50 -0.95
CA VAL A 38 -4.54 6.33 -0.56
C VAL A 38 -4.05 6.49 0.90
N ILE A 39 -3.40 7.61 1.22
CA ILE A 39 -2.90 7.90 2.57
C ILE A 39 -4.04 8.03 3.60
N ASN A 40 -5.12 8.73 3.25
CA ASN A 40 -6.27 8.89 4.15
C ASN A 40 -6.95 7.56 4.48
N TRP A 41 -6.98 6.61 3.53
CA TRP A 41 -7.48 5.26 3.79
C TRP A 41 -6.62 4.53 4.81
N VAL A 42 -5.29 4.56 4.65
CA VAL A 42 -4.35 3.90 5.57
C VAL A 42 -4.46 4.46 6.98
N LYS A 43 -4.52 5.78 7.12
CA LYS A 43 -4.69 6.44 8.43
C LYS A 43 -5.94 5.95 9.16
N LYS A 44 -7.05 5.70 8.45
CA LYS A 44 -8.28 5.13 9.02
C LYS A 44 -8.10 3.68 9.47
N VAL A 45 -7.30 2.90 8.74
CA VAL A 45 -7.07 1.47 9.03
C VAL A 45 -6.17 1.30 10.25
N ILE A 46 -5.12 2.11 10.37
CA ILE A 46 -4.15 2.01 11.49
C ILE A 46 -4.73 2.56 12.81
N GLY A 47 -5.80 3.35 12.75
CA GLY A 47 -6.57 3.78 13.92
C GLY A 47 -5.96 4.95 14.68
N ASP A 48 -4.73 4.80 15.19
CA ASP A 48 -4.04 5.87 15.94
C ASP A 48 -2.90 6.47 15.11
N SER A 49 -3.22 7.55 14.38
CA SER A 49 -2.28 8.25 13.50
C SER A 49 -1.15 8.97 14.25
N SER A 50 -1.19 9.01 15.59
CA SER A 50 -0.20 9.71 16.42
C SER A 50 1.16 8.99 16.50
N VAL A 51 1.19 7.68 16.26
CA VAL A 51 2.42 6.85 16.28
C VAL A 51 3.12 6.82 14.92
N VAL A 52 2.41 7.20 13.85
CA VAL A 52 2.78 6.85 12.48
C VAL A 52 2.94 8.12 11.65
N ASN A 53 3.94 8.93 12.00
CA ASN A 53 4.15 10.25 11.39
C ASN A 53 4.73 10.21 9.96
N ASP A 54 5.35 9.10 9.57
CA ASP A 54 5.95 8.92 8.24
C ASP A 54 5.34 7.69 7.55
N ILE A 55 4.11 7.85 7.04
CA ILE A 55 3.44 6.87 6.18
C ILE A 55 3.67 7.25 4.73
N TYR A 56 4.10 6.28 3.93
CA TYR A 56 4.15 6.40 2.49
C TYR A 56 3.67 5.11 1.83
N PHE A 57 3.48 5.16 0.52
CA PHE A 57 3.10 3.98 -0.25
C PHE A 57 3.93 3.87 -1.53
N LEU A 58 4.07 2.64 -2.02
CA LEU A 58 4.67 2.33 -3.30
C LEU A 58 3.61 1.71 -4.22
N LYS A 59 3.60 2.12 -5.49
CA LYS A 59 2.79 1.48 -6.53
C LYS A 59 3.65 0.42 -7.20
N VAL A 60 3.30 -0.85 -7.02
CA VAL A 60 4.03 -1.99 -7.56
C VAL A 60 3.22 -2.71 -8.63
N ASN A 61 3.91 -3.26 -9.63
CA ASN A 61 3.31 -4.22 -10.56
C ASN A 61 3.50 -5.61 -9.95
N VAL A 62 2.39 -6.26 -9.64
CA VAL A 62 2.35 -7.64 -9.17
C VAL A 62 2.11 -8.51 -10.40
N GLU A 63 3.10 -9.36 -10.70
CA GLU A 63 2.91 -10.47 -11.62
C GLU A 63 2.15 -11.55 -10.83
N GLU A 64 0.93 -11.89 -11.25
CA GLU A 64 0.31 -13.12 -10.75
C GLU A 64 1.20 -14.29 -11.17
N ASP A 65 1.96 -14.85 -10.22
CA ASP A 65 2.49 -16.19 -10.37
C ASP A 65 1.28 -17.11 -10.29
N ILE A 66 0.80 -17.55 -11.46
CA ILE A 66 -0.34 -18.47 -11.59
C ILE A 66 0.16 -19.83 -11.10
N GLY A 67 0.19 -19.99 -9.77
CA GLY A 67 0.48 -21.21 -9.02
C GLY A 67 1.37 -22.23 -9.75
N SER A 68 2.69 -22.13 -9.59
CA SER A 68 3.48 -23.36 -9.63
C SER A 68 3.05 -24.19 -8.42
N SER A 69 2.23 -25.19 -8.71
CA SER A 69 1.74 -26.18 -7.74
C SER A 69 2.92 -26.80 -6.98
N PHE A 70 2.64 -27.11 -5.71
CA PHE A 70 3.42 -27.86 -4.71
C PHE A 70 4.53 -28.77 -5.24
#